data_AF-A0A9Q1RDA5-F1
#
_entry.id   AF-A0A9Q1RDA5-F1
#
_cell.length_a   1.000
_cell.length_b   1.000
_cell.length_c   1.000
_cell.angle_alpha   90.00
_cell.angle_beta   90.00
_cell.angle_gamma   90.00
#
_symmetry.space_group_name_H-M   'P 1'
#
loop_
_entity.id
_entity.type
_entity.pdbx_description
1 polymer ?
#
loop_
_entity_poly.entity_id
_entity_poly.type
_entity_poly.pdbx_seq_one_letter_code
_entity_poly.pdbx_strand_id
1 'polypeptide(L)'
;MVNCLKRYNYLNAADKTTMTCIADIGVNLSPLQGVHQIDLRDDLSGFLSSHPKSLLVSLHHFDMVEPIFPSMDRAQSIFHLQNAAQYDQSRMLQQTICHHRSKSWTFSVSWGYSAHIYEKIMPRSWIQNPIETFKTWQKSPNPPHYMFDVRSPSRDPCEAPHVFFFKSIEKTPRNEILTTYSRAWPRGIGACLYAGNHSAEYVSEIHVYSPAIKRIQIDRCECCDIIHEAGSNKAEVKYRECKADEIIA
;
A
#
# COMPACT_ATOMS: atom_id res chain seq x y z
N MET A 1 -10.30 24.47 30.56
CA MET A 1 -9.18 24.39 29.60
C MET A 1 -7.92 25.14 30.07
N VAL A 2 -7.97 26.43 30.41
CA VAL A 2 -6.77 27.20 30.86
C VAL A 2 -6.05 26.60 32.07
N ASN A 3 -6.78 26.07 33.05
CA ASN A 3 -6.18 25.42 34.22
C ASN A 3 -5.43 24.12 33.87
N CYS A 4 -5.89 23.42 32.82
CA CYS A 4 -5.24 22.20 32.34
C CYS A 4 -3.91 22.50 31.63
N LEU A 5 -3.85 23.53 30.79
CA LEU A 5 -2.61 23.94 30.12
C LEU A 5 -1.51 24.31 31.13
N LYS A 6 -1.88 24.94 32.25
CA LYS A 6 -0.95 25.20 33.35
C LYS A 6 -0.49 23.91 34.03
N ARG A 7 -1.40 22.95 34.25
CA ARG A 7 -1.12 21.65 34.87
C ARG A 7 -0.16 20.80 34.06
N TYR A 8 -0.32 20.78 32.73
CA TYR A 8 0.48 19.96 31.82
C TYR A 8 1.51 20.78 31.02
N ASN A 9 1.95 21.93 31.54
CA ASN A 9 2.92 22.80 30.86
C ASN A 9 4.30 22.16 30.60
N TYR A 10 4.61 21.05 31.27
CA TYR A 10 5.83 20.28 31.10
C TYR A 10 5.82 19.35 29.86
N LEU A 11 4.66 19.21 29.21
CA LEU A 11 4.54 18.44 27.98
C LEU A 11 5.01 19.28 26.78
N ASN A 12 5.95 18.74 26.02
CA ASN A 12 6.57 19.42 24.88
C ASN A 12 5.90 19.09 23.52
N ALA A 13 4.64 18.70 23.51
CA ALA A 13 3.90 18.34 22.29
C ALA A 13 2.44 18.77 22.39
N ALA A 14 1.98 19.59 21.44
CA ALA A 14 0.62 20.14 21.44
C ALA A 14 -0.46 19.04 21.42
N ASP A 15 -0.26 17.99 20.61
CA ASP A 15 -1.20 16.87 20.52
C ASP A 15 -1.33 16.11 21.83
N LYS A 16 -0.19 15.86 22.51
CA LYS A 16 -0.18 15.18 23.81
C LYS A 16 -0.82 16.02 24.90
N THR A 17 -0.54 17.33 24.92
CA THR A 17 -1.17 18.27 25.86
C THR A 17 -2.68 18.34 25.64
N THR A 18 -3.11 18.40 24.39
CA THR A 18 -4.54 18.42 24.02
C THR A 18 -5.23 17.14 24.44
N MET A 19 -4.67 15.97 24.12
CA MET A 19 -5.20 14.67 24.52
C MET A 19 -5.32 14.56 26.05
N THR A 20 -4.29 14.97 26.79
CA THR A 20 -4.31 14.92 28.27
C THR A 20 -5.36 15.88 28.84
N CYS A 21 -5.54 17.06 28.25
CA CYS A 21 -6.58 18.01 28.67
C CYS A 21 -8.00 17.56 28.35
N ILE A 22 -8.19 16.82 27.26
CA ILE A 22 -9.48 16.22 26.92
C ILE A 22 -9.82 15.08 27.90
N ALA A 23 -8.82 14.32 28.35
CA ALA A 23 -9.02 13.30 29.37
C ALA A 23 -9.50 13.88 30.72
N ASP A 24 -9.00 15.06 31.12
CA ASP A 24 -9.42 15.75 32.35
C ASP A 24 -10.92 16.11 32.41
N ILE A 25 -11.60 16.17 31.26
CA ILE A 25 -13.06 16.41 31.19
C ILE A 25 -13.87 15.13 31.02
N GLY A 26 -13.24 13.96 31.19
CA GLY A 26 -13.90 12.65 31.18
C GLY A 26 -14.07 12.03 29.78
N VAL A 27 -13.38 12.54 28.76
CA VAL A 27 -13.43 11.99 27.40
C VAL A 27 -12.22 11.11 27.14
N ASN A 28 -12.46 9.84 26.82
CA ASN A 28 -11.41 8.87 26.52
C ASN A 28 -11.02 8.85 25.03
N LEU A 29 -9.77 8.46 24.75
CA LEU A 29 -9.28 8.23 23.40
C LEU A 29 -10.09 7.10 22.73
N SER A 30 -10.60 7.38 21.54
CA SER A 30 -11.25 6.39 20.67
C SER A 30 -10.41 6.23 19.40
N PRO A 31 -9.63 5.15 19.27
CA PRO A 31 -8.77 4.94 18.11
C PRO A 31 -9.59 4.81 16.82
N LEU A 32 -9.20 5.55 15.77
CA LEU A 32 -9.79 5.44 14.44
C LEU A 32 -8.73 4.93 13.46
N GLN A 33 -9.01 3.80 12.80
CA GLN A 33 -8.12 3.26 11.79
C GLN A 33 -8.10 4.14 10.53
N GLY A 34 -6.94 4.19 9.85
CA GLY A 34 -6.80 4.95 8.60
C GLY A 34 -6.41 6.42 8.76
N VAL A 35 -6.35 6.92 9.99
CA VAL A 35 -5.77 8.22 10.33
C VAL A 35 -4.28 8.03 10.56
N HIS A 36 -3.46 8.40 9.57
CA HIS A 36 -2.01 8.27 9.68
C HIS A 36 -1.37 9.63 9.86
N GLN A 37 -0.70 9.83 11.01
CA GLN A 37 0.16 11.00 11.25
C GLN A 37 1.42 11.00 10.37
N ILE A 38 1.84 9.82 9.89
CA ILE A 38 3.05 9.58 9.10
C ILE A 38 4.27 10.19 9.76
N ASP A 39 4.53 9.76 11.00
CA ASP A 39 5.78 10.02 11.70
C ASP A 39 6.90 9.12 11.12
N LEU A 40 7.08 9.20 9.81
CA LEU A 40 8.05 8.49 8.99
C LEU A 40 8.79 9.48 8.09
N ARG A 41 9.99 9.11 7.64
CA ARG A 41 10.84 9.91 6.74
C ARG A 41 11.29 9.10 5.54
N ASP A 42 11.82 9.83 4.55
CA ASP A 42 12.40 9.30 3.31
C ASP A 42 11.38 8.54 2.46
N ASP A 43 11.68 7.32 2.01
CA ASP A 43 10.87 6.57 1.06
C ASP A 43 9.67 5.87 1.74
N LEU A 44 8.47 6.42 1.55
CA LEU A 44 7.22 5.90 2.10
C LEU A 44 6.62 4.72 1.31
N SER A 45 7.26 4.27 0.23
CA SER A 45 6.68 3.31 -0.71
C SER A 45 6.28 1.98 -0.08
N GLY A 46 7.09 1.44 0.81
CA GLY A 46 6.78 0.19 1.52
C GLY A 46 5.50 0.28 2.37
N PHE A 47 5.32 1.41 3.07
CA PHE A 47 4.15 1.69 3.90
C PHE A 47 2.88 1.83 3.05
N LEU A 48 2.91 2.68 2.01
CA LEU A 48 1.74 2.89 1.13
C LEU A 48 1.38 1.65 0.32
N SER A 49 2.35 0.81 -0.03
CA SER A 49 2.13 -0.43 -0.79
C SER A 49 1.44 -1.53 0.02
N SER A 50 1.42 -1.42 1.35
CA SER A 50 0.95 -2.48 2.26
C SER A 50 -0.13 -1.98 3.21
N HIS A 51 -0.82 -0.90 2.86
CA HIS A 51 -1.86 -0.34 3.71
C HIS A 51 -2.99 -1.38 3.93
N PRO A 52 -3.46 -1.54 5.18
CA PRO A 52 -4.48 -2.52 5.54
C PRO A 52 -5.83 -2.20 4.89
N LYS A 53 -6.83 -3.05 5.16
CA LYS A 53 -8.18 -2.89 4.61
C LYS A 53 -9.02 -1.79 5.24
N SER A 54 -8.52 -1.09 6.26
CA SER A 54 -9.18 0.11 6.75
C SER A 54 -9.27 1.18 5.66
N LEU A 55 -10.28 2.04 5.72
CA LEU A 55 -10.36 3.21 4.84
C LEU A 55 -9.18 4.13 5.09
N LEU A 56 -8.62 4.69 4.03
CA LEU A 56 -7.65 5.76 4.17
C LEU A 56 -8.38 7.06 4.51
N VAL A 57 -8.11 7.62 5.70
CA VAL A 57 -8.75 8.85 6.17
C VAL A 57 -7.81 10.04 5.97
N SER A 58 -6.56 9.92 6.41
CA SER A 58 -5.58 10.99 6.29
C SER A 58 -4.17 10.46 6.12
N LEU A 59 -3.39 11.20 5.34
CA LEU A 59 -1.95 11.08 5.23
C LEU A 59 -1.34 12.43 5.61
N HIS A 60 -0.78 12.53 6.82
CA HIS A 60 -0.15 13.76 7.31
C HIS A 60 1.38 13.76 7.03
N HIS A 61 2.08 14.87 7.28
CA HIS A 61 3.54 15.01 7.07
C HIS A 61 4.08 14.60 5.67
N PHE A 62 3.28 14.77 4.62
CA PHE A 62 3.70 14.43 3.25
C PHE A 62 4.86 15.31 2.73
N ASP A 63 5.11 16.44 3.37
CA ASP A 63 6.23 17.35 3.12
C ASP A 63 7.59 16.78 3.58
N MET A 64 7.58 15.76 4.43
CA MET A 64 8.77 15.18 5.08
C MET A 64 9.24 13.86 4.47
N VAL A 65 8.52 13.34 3.47
CA VAL A 65 8.85 12.12 2.73
C VAL A 65 9.35 12.43 1.32
N GLU A 66 9.97 11.47 0.65
CA GLU A 66 10.31 11.58 -0.77
C GLU A 66 9.05 11.61 -1.65
N PRO A 67 9.10 12.16 -2.88
CA PRO A 67 8.00 12.01 -3.82
C PRO A 67 7.61 10.55 -4.02
N ILE A 68 6.32 10.25 -3.90
CA ILE A 68 5.84 8.85 -3.87
C ILE A 68 5.69 8.24 -5.27
N PHE A 69 5.78 9.05 -6.33
CA PHE A 69 5.76 8.59 -7.71
C PHE A 69 7.07 8.95 -8.43
N PRO A 70 7.58 8.05 -9.29
CA PRO A 70 8.71 8.33 -10.15
C PRO A 70 8.50 9.55 -11.04
N SER A 71 9.56 10.34 -11.24
CA SER A 71 9.56 11.49 -12.16
C SER A 71 8.52 12.58 -11.84
N MET A 72 8.00 12.61 -10.62
CA MET A 72 7.09 13.64 -10.11
C MET A 72 7.70 14.29 -8.88
N ASP A 73 7.39 15.57 -8.66
CA ASP A 73 7.63 16.21 -7.37
C ASP A 73 6.54 15.81 -6.34
N ARG A 74 6.66 16.30 -5.11
CA ARG A 74 5.70 15.99 -4.03
C ARG A 74 4.28 16.44 -4.33
N ALA A 75 4.12 17.66 -4.88
CA ALA A 75 2.81 18.22 -5.15
C ALA A 75 2.12 17.47 -6.30
N GLN A 76 2.86 17.23 -7.39
CA GLN A 76 2.41 16.41 -8.52
C GLN A 76 2.02 15.01 -8.06
N SER A 77 2.81 14.40 -7.18
CA SER A 77 2.53 13.07 -6.64
C SER A 77 1.21 13.03 -5.87
N ILE A 78 0.90 14.07 -5.08
CA ILE A 78 -0.37 14.17 -4.34
C ILE A 78 -1.54 14.30 -5.31
N PHE A 79 -1.46 15.19 -6.31
CA PHE A 79 -2.51 15.34 -7.30
C PHE A 79 -2.75 14.05 -8.09
N HIS A 80 -1.67 13.34 -8.41
CA HIS A 80 -1.75 12.04 -9.08
C HIS A 80 -2.44 10.99 -8.21
N LEU A 81 -2.08 10.88 -6.91
CA LEU A 81 -2.76 9.98 -5.97
C LEU A 81 -4.24 10.35 -5.80
N GLN A 82 -4.55 11.65 -5.72
CA GLN A 82 -5.92 12.16 -5.61
C GLN A 82 -6.76 11.85 -6.85
N ASN A 83 -6.17 11.79 -8.04
CA ASN A 83 -6.87 11.37 -9.25
C ASN A 83 -7.47 9.97 -9.08
N ALA A 84 -6.74 9.01 -8.51
CA ALA A 84 -7.30 7.68 -8.22
C ALA A 84 -8.45 7.76 -7.19
N ALA A 85 -8.29 8.58 -6.15
CA ALA A 85 -9.32 8.76 -5.11
C ALA A 85 -10.63 9.33 -5.66
N GLN A 86 -10.62 10.14 -6.72
CA GLN A 86 -11.83 10.66 -7.37
C GLN A 86 -12.69 9.54 -8.00
N TYR A 87 -12.07 8.42 -8.38
CA TYR A 87 -12.77 7.27 -8.94
C TYR A 87 -13.31 6.37 -7.82
N ASP A 88 -12.49 6.08 -6.81
CA ASP A 88 -12.93 5.29 -5.66
C ASP A 88 -12.08 5.48 -4.39
N GLN A 89 -12.60 6.26 -3.45
CA GLN A 89 -12.00 6.48 -2.13
C GLN A 89 -12.02 5.21 -1.26
N SER A 90 -12.97 4.29 -1.48
CA SER A 90 -13.15 3.11 -0.63
C SER A 90 -12.05 2.07 -0.79
N ARG A 91 -11.29 2.13 -1.88
CA ARG A 91 -10.19 1.21 -2.20
C ARG A 91 -8.80 1.83 -2.06
N MET A 92 -8.70 3.15 -1.83
CA MET A 92 -7.41 3.84 -1.80
C MET A 92 -6.40 3.15 -0.89
N LEU A 93 -5.25 2.80 -1.48
CA LEU A 93 -4.11 2.10 -0.88
C LEU A 93 -4.38 0.68 -0.36
N GLN A 94 -5.62 0.20 -0.39
CA GLN A 94 -5.93 -1.12 0.16
C GLN A 94 -5.17 -2.21 -0.59
N GLN A 95 -4.36 -2.98 0.14
CA GLN A 95 -3.53 -4.03 -0.44
C GLN A 95 -4.33 -5.28 -0.79
N THR A 96 -4.38 -5.67 -2.06
CA THR A 96 -4.98 -6.93 -2.53
C THR A 96 -3.87 -7.86 -3.03
N ILE A 97 -3.85 -9.10 -2.51
CA ILE A 97 -2.83 -10.10 -2.81
C ILE A 97 -3.46 -11.25 -3.59
N CYS A 98 -2.82 -11.66 -4.68
CA CYS A 98 -3.32 -12.64 -5.64
C CYS A 98 -2.19 -13.58 -6.06
N HIS A 99 -2.50 -14.85 -6.34
CA HIS A 99 -1.50 -15.85 -6.71
C HIS A 99 -1.74 -16.38 -8.13
N HIS A 100 -0.75 -16.22 -9.02
CA HIS A 100 -0.76 -16.84 -10.34
C HIS A 100 0.07 -18.11 -10.29
N ARG A 101 -0.59 -19.20 -9.89
CA ARG A 101 0.06 -20.47 -9.54
C ARG A 101 0.79 -21.13 -10.71
N SER A 102 0.30 -20.98 -11.94
CA SER A 102 0.94 -21.53 -13.15
C SER A 102 2.36 -21.01 -13.37
N LYS A 103 2.65 -19.75 -13.00
CA LYS A 103 3.99 -19.15 -13.09
C LYS A 103 4.69 -18.98 -11.75
N SER A 104 4.08 -19.47 -10.67
CA SER A 104 4.54 -19.24 -9.29
C SER A 104 4.70 -17.76 -8.95
N TRP A 105 3.79 -16.90 -9.41
CA TRP A 105 3.84 -15.47 -9.10
C TRP A 105 2.90 -15.07 -7.98
N THR A 106 3.31 -14.10 -7.19
CA THR A 106 2.43 -13.37 -6.26
C THR A 106 2.31 -11.92 -6.70
N PHE A 107 1.07 -11.45 -6.87
CA PHE A 107 0.76 -10.05 -7.09
C PHE A 107 0.35 -9.42 -5.77
N SER A 108 0.82 -8.21 -5.50
CA SER A 108 0.36 -7.37 -4.39
C SER A 108 0.05 -5.99 -4.94
N VAL A 109 -1.22 -5.61 -4.95
CA VAL A 109 -1.70 -4.35 -5.52
C VAL A 109 -2.17 -3.44 -4.39
N SER A 110 -1.55 -2.27 -4.24
CA SER A 110 -2.06 -1.15 -3.46
C SER A 110 -2.83 -0.24 -4.40
N TRP A 111 -4.17 -0.28 -4.31
CA TRP A 111 -5.03 0.33 -5.32
C TRP A 111 -4.84 1.86 -5.37
N GLY A 112 -4.58 2.38 -6.57
CA GLY A 112 -4.30 3.79 -6.80
C GLY A 112 -2.86 4.23 -6.50
N TYR A 113 -1.97 3.31 -6.12
CA TYR A 113 -0.57 3.62 -5.79
C TYR A 113 0.46 2.73 -6.48
N SER A 114 0.54 1.45 -6.11
CA SER A 114 1.60 0.55 -6.59
C SER A 114 1.10 -0.87 -6.81
N ALA A 115 1.82 -1.61 -7.63
CA ALA A 115 1.64 -3.04 -7.79
C ALA A 115 3.00 -3.74 -7.78
N HIS A 116 3.05 -4.90 -7.16
CA HIS A 116 4.25 -5.72 -7.02
C HIS A 116 4.03 -7.09 -7.65
N ILE A 117 5.05 -7.62 -8.33
CA ILE A 117 5.12 -9.03 -8.72
C ILE A 117 6.31 -9.69 -8.00
N TYR A 118 6.07 -10.79 -7.30
CA TYR A 118 7.09 -11.65 -6.72
C TYR A 118 7.17 -12.93 -7.55
N GLU A 119 8.39 -13.40 -7.85
CA GLU A 119 8.64 -14.64 -8.60
C GLU A 119 8.60 -15.89 -7.69
N LYS A 120 7.70 -15.87 -6.70
CA LYS A 120 7.45 -16.95 -5.73
C LYS A 120 6.00 -16.84 -5.24
N ILE A 121 5.39 -17.97 -4.86
CA ILE A 121 4.14 -17.96 -4.09
C ILE A 121 4.46 -17.54 -2.65
N MET A 122 4.20 -16.28 -2.34
CA MET A 122 4.54 -15.65 -1.06
C MET A 122 3.32 -15.72 -0.13
N PRO A 123 3.48 -16.11 1.15
CA PRO A 123 2.39 -16.08 2.10
C PRO A 123 1.82 -14.67 2.26
N ARG A 124 0.50 -14.55 2.30
CA ARG A 124 -0.18 -13.25 2.45
C ARG A 124 0.21 -12.53 3.73
N SER A 125 0.27 -13.26 4.84
CA SER A 125 0.70 -12.74 6.14
C SER A 125 2.09 -12.11 6.10
N TRP A 126 2.98 -12.62 5.25
CA TRP A 126 4.29 -12.04 5.03
C TRP A 126 4.25 -10.78 4.16
N ILE A 127 3.47 -10.81 3.08
CA ILE A 127 3.34 -9.69 2.14
C ILE A 127 2.58 -8.49 2.74
N GLN A 128 1.70 -8.74 3.71
CA GLN A 128 1.02 -7.70 4.49
C GLN A 128 1.97 -6.84 5.30
N ASN A 129 3.13 -7.37 5.70
CA ASN A 129 4.14 -6.58 6.37
C ASN A 129 4.85 -5.69 5.35
N PRO A 130 4.86 -4.36 5.51
CA PRO A 130 5.55 -3.45 4.61
C PRO A 130 7.05 -3.71 4.58
N ILE A 131 7.65 -3.50 3.40
CA ILE A 131 9.09 -3.43 3.27
C ILE A 131 9.55 -2.13 3.95
N GLU A 132 10.54 -2.21 4.84
CA GLU A 132 11.08 -1.04 5.55
C GLU A 132 11.94 -0.17 4.62
N THR A 133 11.28 0.60 3.74
CA THR A 133 11.89 1.61 2.86
C THR A 133 12.02 2.96 3.55
N PHE A 134 11.21 3.19 4.58
CA PHE A 134 11.09 4.42 5.33
C PHE A 134 11.98 4.41 6.57
N LYS A 135 12.15 5.57 7.20
CA LYS A 135 12.84 5.73 8.49
C LYS A 135 11.93 6.32 9.56
N THR A 136 12.29 6.11 10.82
CA THR A 136 11.61 6.70 11.99
C THR A 136 11.67 8.24 11.98
N TRP A 137 10.60 8.91 12.44
CA TRP A 137 10.56 10.38 12.57
C TRP A 137 11.70 10.98 13.38
N GLN A 138 12.06 10.34 14.49
CA GLN A 138 13.23 10.64 15.31
C GLN A 138 14.05 9.37 15.48
N LYS A 139 15.36 9.51 15.71
CA LYS A 139 16.20 8.36 16.02
C LYS A 139 15.68 7.68 17.29
N SER A 140 15.15 6.48 17.14
CA SER A 140 14.80 5.62 18.28
C SER A 140 15.93 4.62 18.49
N PRO A 141 16.64 4.65 19.63
CA PRO A 141 17.78 3.75 19.85
C PRO A 141 17.35 2.30 20.11
N ASN A 142 16.12 2.07 20.58
CA ASN A 142 15.64 0.75 20.98
C ASN A 142 14.31 0.43 20.28
N PRO A 143 14.11 -0.82 19.82
CA PRO A 143 12.82 -1.27 19.30
C PRO A 143 11.77 -1.42 20.42
N PRO A 144 10.46 -1.47 20.08
CA PRO A 144 9.90 -1.39 18.72
C PRO A 144 9.96 0.04 18.15
N HIS A 145 10.26 0.14 16.85
CA HIS A 145 10.35 1.43 16.14
C HIS A 145 9.02 1.89 15.54
N TYR A 146 8.11 0.95 15.28
CA TYR A 146 6.82 1.18 14.64
C TYR A 146 5.70 0.50 15.42
N MET A 147 4.47 0.94 15.20
CA MET A 147 3.27 0.33 15.78
C MET A 147 2.77 -0.89 14.99
N PHE A 148 3.55 -1.36 14.01
CA PHE A 148 3.24 -2.47 13.11
C PHE A 148 4.52 -3.22 12.75
N ASP A 149 4.36 -4.48 12.34
CA ASP A 149 5.49 -5.31 11.90
C ASP A 149 5.97 -4.87 10.51
N VAL A 150 7.28 -4.91 10.31
CA VAL A 150 7.94 -4.60 9.04
C VAL A 150 8.81 -5.77 8.60
N ARG A 151 9.18 -5.79 7.33
CA ARG A 151 10.19 -6.73 6.80
C ARG A 151 11.31 -5.98 6.10
N SER A 152 12.52 -6.49 6.23
CA SER A 152 13.69 -5.88 5.56
C SER A 152 13.63 -6.07 4.03
N PRO A 153 14.20 -5.13 3.25
CA PRO A 153 14.42 -5.34 1.83
C PRO A 153 15.23 -6.62 1.57
N SER A 154 14.78 -7.46 0.64
CA SER A 154 15.48 -8.68 0.26
C SER A 154 16.35 -8.46 -0.98
N ARG A 155 17.50 -9.14 -1.03
CA ARG A 155 18.36 -9.23 -2.22
C ARG A 155 18.14 -10.52 -3.01
N ASP A 156 17.26 -11.41 -2.53
CA ASP A 156 16.86 -12.60 -3.26
C ASP A 156 15.96 -12.20 -4.45
N PRO A 157 16.31 -12.53 -5.70
CA PRO A 157 15.46 -12.26 -6.87
C PRO A 157 14.05 -12.85 -6.77
N CYS A 158 13.83 -13.90 -5.98
CA CYS A 158 12.52 -14.51 -5.79
C CYS A 158 11.63 -13.73 -4.80
N GLU A 159 12.25 -13.00 -3.86
CA GLU A 159 11.55 -12.29 -2.78
C GLU A 159 11.56 -10.76 -2.93
N ALA A 160 12.48 -10.22 -3.74
CA ALA A 160 12.50 -8.82 -4.12
C ALA A 160 11.42 -8.54 -5.19
N PRO A 161 10.44 -7.66 -4.95
CA PRO A 161 9.35 -7.44 -5.90
C PRO A 161 9.81 -6.70 -7.15
N HIS A 162 9.19 -7.00 -8.29
CA HIS A 162 9.12 -6.07 -9.41
C HIS A 162 8.12 -4.98 -9.05
N VAL A 163 8.57 -3.72 -9.05
CA VAL A 163 7.73 -2.58 -8.62
C VAL A 163 7.15 -1.85 -9.82
N PHE A 164 5.84 -1.63 -9.77
CA PHE A 164 5.05 -0.90 -10.74
C PHE A 164 4.30 0.22 -10.02
N PHE A 165 4.21 1.39 -10.63
CA PHE A 165 3.56 2.56 -10.07
C PHE A 165 2.30 2.91 -10.85
N PHE A 166 1.31 3.44 -10.15
CA PHE A 166 0.08 3.92 -10.74
C PHE A 166 0.38 4.94 -11.86
N LYS A 167 -0.17 4.69 -13.05
CA LYS A 167 0.06 5.48 -14.27
C LYS A 167 -1.20 6.20 -14.72
N SER A 168 -2.33 5.50 -14.81
CA SER A 168 -3.59 6.08 -15.27
C SER A 168 -4.80 5.29 -14.79
N ILE A 169 -5.95 5.95 -14.77
CA ILE A 169 -7.23 5.37 -14.35
C ILE A 169 -8.34 5.83 -15.29
N GLU A 170 -9.24 4.93 -15.65
CA GLU A 170 -10.41 5.23 -16.46
C GLU A 170 -11.60 4.33 -16.10
N LYS A 171 -12.82 4.80 -16.40
CA LYS A 171 -14.03 3.97 -16.32
C LYS A 171 -14.25 3.28 -17.65
N THR A 172 -14.42 1.96 -17.63
CA THR A 172 -14.69 1.17 -18.83
C THR A 172 -16.18 1.20 -19.16
N PRO A 173 -16.57 0.89 -20.41
CA PRO A 173 -17.98 0.76 -20.81
C PRO A 173 -18.75 -0.33 -20.04
N ARG A 174 -18.04 -1.26 -19.37
CA ARG A 174 -18.62 -2.38 -18.60
C ARG A 174 -18.88 -2.03 -17.13
N ASN A 175 -18.85 -0.74 -16.78
CA ASN A 175 -18.99 -0.28 -15.39
C ASN A 175 -17.90 -0.84 -14.46
N GLU A 176 -16.70 -1.04 -15.00
CA GLU A 176 -15.48 -1.37 -14.26
C GLU A 176 -14.56 -0.13 -14.26
N ILE A 177 -13.66 -0.07 -13.30
CA ILE A 177 -12.56 0.91 -13.26
C ILE A 177 -11.30 0.16 -13.66
N LEU A 178 -10.66 0.60 -14.74
CA LEU A 178 -9.35 0.14 -15.18
C LEU A 178 -8.29 1.05 -14.58
N THR A 179 -7.39 0.47 -13.80
CA THR A 179 -6.22 1.15 -13.25
C THR A 179 -4.96 0.53 -13.87
N THR A 180 -4.17 1.35 -14.55
CA THR A 180 -2.92 0.93 -15.19
C THR A 180 -1.74 1.27 -14.29
N TYR A 181 -0.84 0.30 -14.10
CA TYR A 181 0.42 0.45 -13.40
C TYR A 181 1.57 0.17 -14.35
N SER A 182 2.61 0.97 -14.33
CA SER A 182 3.80 0.81 -15.18
C SER A 182 5.07 0.64 -14.37
N ARG A 183 5.98 -0.19 -14.89
CA ARG A 183 7.32 -0.34 -14.35
C ARG A 183 8.11 0.95 -14.60
N ALA A 184 8.69 1.51 -13.55
CA ALA A 184 9.54 2.69 -13.67
C ALA A 184 11.00 2.34 -13.95
N TRP A 185 11.51 1.28 -13.31
CA TRP A 185 12.88 0.79 -13.51
C TRP A 185 12.97 -0.74 -13.36
N PRO A 186 13.98 -1.37 -13.98
CA PRO A 186 14.31 -2.77 -13.71
C PRO A 186 14.82 -2.92 -12.27
N ARG A 187 14.69 -4.13 -11.70
CA ARG A 187 15.12 -4.38 -10.32
C ARG A 187 16.65 -4.36 -10.14
N GLY A 188 17.38 -4.68 -11.21
CA GLY A 188 18.85 -4.79 -11.17
C GLY A 188 19.38 -6.00 -10.38
N ILE A 189 18.53 -6.94 -9.97
CA ILE A 189 18.87 -8.11 -9.13
C ILE A 189 18.89 -9.43 -9.93
N GLY A 190 18.51 -9.42 -11.21
CA GLY A 190 18.42 -10.61 -12.06
C GLY A 190 17.11 -11.38 -11.87
N ALA A 191 17.01 -12.58 -12.46
CA ALA A 191 15.82 -13.42 -12.41
C ALA A 191 15.88 -14.46 -11.27
N CYS A 192 14.73 -14.83 -10.73
CA CYS A 192 14.59 -15.95 -9.79
C CYS A 192 14.84 -17.28 -10.50
N LEU A 193 15.93 -17.96 -10.15
CA LEU A 193 16.29 -19.26 -10.73
C LEU A 193 15.35 -20.39 -10.28
N TYR A 194 14.72 -20.25 -9.10
CA TYR A 194 13.82 -21.27 -8.55
C TYR A 194 12.46 -21.30 -9.24
N ALA A 195 12.04 -20.19 -9.87
CA ALA A 195 10.79 -20.09 -10.61
C ALA A 195 10.83 -20.74 -12.00
N GLY A 196 11.99 -21.27 -12.41
CA GLY A 196 12.22 -21.76 -13.77
C GLY A 196 12.22 -20.62 -14.79
N ASN A 197 11.74 -20.89 -16.02
CA ASN A 197 11.68 -19.88 -17.09
C ASN A 197 10.46 -18.93 -16.98
N HIS A 198 10.04 -18.62 -15.75
CA HIS A 198 8.86 -17.80 -15.47
C HIS A 198 9.24 -16.44 -14.91
N SER A 199 10.32 -15.82 -15.39
CA SER A 199 10.65 -14.48 -14.94
C SER A 199 9.55 -13.47 -15.31
N ALA A 200 9.25 -12.52 -14.43
CA ALA A 200 8.36 -11.40 -14.67
C ALA A 200 9.10 -10.14 -15.17
N GLU A 201 10.40 -10.23 -15.49
CA GLU A 201 11.21 -9.08 -15.92
C GLU A 201 10.66 -8.41 -17.19
N TYR A 202 10.10 -9.19 -18.13
CA TYR A 202 9.50 -8.66 -19.36
C TYR A 202 8.15 -7.96 -19.16
N VAL A 203 7.51 -8.12 -18.00
CA VAL A 203 6.24 -7.44 -17.73
C VAL A 203 6.52 -5.96 -17.49
N SER A 204 5.92 -5.11 -18.32
CA SER A 204 6.07 -3.65 -18.26
C SER A 204 4.84 -2.95 -17.69
N GLU A 205 3.66 -3.55 -17.83
CA GLU A 205 2.40 -2.99 -17.33
C GLU A 205 1.52 -4.02 -16.62
N ILE A 206 0.78 -3.55 -15.62
CA ILE A 206 -0.26 -4.31 -14.93
C ILE A 206 -1.57 -3.54 -15.05
N HIS A 207 -2.62 -4.21 -15.52
CA HIS A 207 -3.95 -3.66 -15.71
C HIS A 207 -4.87 -4.26 -14.65
N VAL A 208 -5.39 -3.42 -13.77
CA VAL A 208 -6.26 -3.86 -12.67
C VAL A 208 -7.68 -3.43 -12.95
N TYR A 209 -8.59 -4.40 -13.05
CA TYR A 209 -10.02 -4.17 -13.22
C TYR A 209 -10.72 -4.31 -11.88
N SER A 210 -11.41 -3.25 -11.46
CA SER A 210 -12.17 -3.21 -10.21
C SER A 210 -13.63 -2.81 -10.47
N PRO A 211 -14.61 -3.30 -9.70
CA PRO A 211 -16.00 -2.84 -9.84
C PRO A 211 -16.11 -1.34 -9.58
N ALA A 212 -16.86 -0.60 -10.42
CA ALA A 212 -17.10 0.83 -10.19
C ALA A 212 -18.02 1.13 -8.99
N ILE A 213 -18.61 0.08 -8.39
CA ILE A 213 -19.43 0.19 -7.19
C ILE A 213 -18.52 0.40 -5.98
N LYS A 214 -18.82 1.43 -5.18
CA LYS A 214 -18.11 1.69 -3.93
C LYS A 214 -18.24 0.52 -2.98
N ARG A 215 -17.12 0.17 -2.35
CA ARG A 215 -17.04 -0.94 -1.42
C ARG A 215 -17.55 -0.50 -0.04
N ILE A 216 -18.60 -1.16 0.45
CA ILE A 216 -19.15 -0.90 1.80
C ILE A 216 -18.44 -1.79 2.83
N GLN A 217 -18.13 -3.04 2.45
CA GLN A 217 -17.46 -3.99 3.33
C GLN A 217 -15.93 -3.84 3.23
N ILE A 218 -15.32 -3.19 4.21
CA ILE A 218 -13.89 -2.86 4.23
C ILE A 218 -13.07 -3.72 5.22
N ASP A 219 -13.71 -4.60 5.99
CA ASP A 219 -13.03 -5.49 6.94
C ASP A 219 -12.44 -6.74 6.26
N ARG A 220 -13.01 -7.15 5.12
CA ARG A 220 -12.53 -8.27 4.31
C ARG A 220 -11.80 -7.78 3.07
N CYS A 221 -10.78 -8.51 2.61
CA CYS A 221 -10.13 -8.22 1.34
C CYS A 221 -10.99 -8.65 0.14
N GLU A 222 -10.74 -8.07 -1.04
CA GLU A 222 -11.30 -8.57 -2.31
C GLU A 222 -10.52 -9.82 -2.73
N CYS A 223 -11.20 -10.71 -3.45
CA CYS A 223 -10.56 -11.76 -4.19
C CYS A 223 -10.18 -11.25 -5.57
N CYS A 224 -9.30 -11.99 -6.24
CA CYS A 224 -8.78 -11.57 -7.52
C CYS A 224 -8.29 -12.75 -8.34
N ASP A 225 -8.48 -12.63 -9.65
CA ASP A 225 -7.96 -13.56 -10.63
C ASP A 225 -6.89 -12.86 -11.46
N ILE A 226 -5.84 -13.61 -11.83
CA ILE A 226 -4.74 -13.11 -12.66
C ILE A 226 -4.85 -13.75 -14.04
N ILE A 227 -4.88 -12.92 -15.07
CA ILE A 227 -4.87 -13.33 -16.47
C ILE A 227 -3.54 -12.84 -17.07
N HIS A 228 -2.75 -13.77 -17.57
CA HIS A 228 -1.48 -13.46 -18.21
C HIS A 228 -1.23 -14.41 -19.38
N GLU A 229 -1.21 -13.86 -20.59
CA GLU A 229 -0.87 -14.60 -21.80
C GLU A 229 0.64 -14.82 -21.88
N ALA A 230 1.07 -16.03 -22.27
CA ALA A 230 2.49 -16.35 -22.38
C ALA A 230 3.21 -15.40 -23.35
N GLY A 231 4.28 -14.75 -22.88
CA GLY A 231 5.04 -13.77 -23.66
C GLY A 231 4.48 -12.35 -23.68
N SER A 232 3.29 -12.10 -23.12
CA SER A 232 2.71 -10.75 -23.05
C SER A 232 3.44 -9.87 -22.03
N ASN A 233 3.82 -8.66 -22.41
CA ASN A 233 4.38 -7.67 -21.48
C ASN A 233 3.34 -7.02 -20.55
N LYS A 234 2.07 -7.44 -20.65
CA LYS A 234 0.96 -6.98 -19.83
C LYS A 234 0.41 -8.12 -18.99
N ALA A 235 0.14 -7.83 -17.72
CA ALA A 235 -0.59 -8.71 -16.83
C ALA A 235 -1.92 -8.06 -16.41
N GLU A 236 -2.98 -8.85 -16.35
CA GLU A 236 -4.28 -8.39 -15.91
C GLU A 236 -4.61 -8.98 -14.53
N VAL A 237 -5.14 -8.14 -13.64
CA VAL A 237 -5.68 -8.54 -12.34
C VAL A 237 -7.13 -8.10 -12.28
N LYS A 238 -8.05 -9.06 -12.14
CA LYS A 238 -9.47 -8.77 -12.04
C LYS A 238 -9.94 -8.95 -10.60
N TYR A 239 -10.41 -7.88 -9.97
CA TYR A 239 -11.02 -7.95 -8.65
C TYR A 239 -12.42 -8.54 -8.74
N ARG A 240 -12.79 -9.31 -7.73
CA ARG A 240 -14.10 -9.93 -7.61
C ARG A 240 -14.45 -10.20 -6.15
N GLU A 241 -15.72 -10.49 -5.94
CA GLU A 241 -16.18 -11.09 -4.69
C GLU A 241 -15.53 -12.45 -4.47
N CYS A 242 -15.26 -12.74 -3.20
CA CYS A 242 -14.77 -14.05 -2.80
C CYS A 242 -15.90 -15.07 -2.83
N LYS A 243 -15.61 -16.28 -3.31
CA LYS A 243 -16.57 -17.38 -3.26
C LYS A 243 -16.80 -17.80 -1.80
N ALA A 244 -17.95 -18.43 -1.55
CA ALA A 244 -18.21 -19.06 -0.26
C ALA A 244 -17.06 -20.04 0.07
N ASP A 245 -16.53 -19.94 1.28
CA ASP A 245 -15.43 -20.77 1.80
C ASP A 245 -14.12 -20.74 0.99
N GLU A 246 -13.93 -19.73 0.13
CA GLU A 246 -12.69 -19.58 -0.64
C GLU A 246 -11.50 -19.26 0.28
N ILE A 247 -10.52 -20.15 0.27
CA ILE A 247 -9.22 -19.92 0.90
C ILE A 247 -8.31 -19.24 -0.11
N ILE A 248 -8.06 -17.97 0.13
CA ILE A 248 -7.23 -17.09 -0.71
C ILE A 248 -5.74 -17.17 -0.39
N ALA A 249 -5.24 -18.34 0.01
CA ALA A 249 -3.80 -18.59 0.23
C ALA A 249 -3.05 -18.85 -1.08
#